data_AF-W7MUW8-F1
#
_entry.id   AF-W7MUW8-F1
#
_cell.length_a   1.000
_cell.length_b   1.000
_cell.length_c   1.000
_cell.angle_alpha   90.00
_cell.angle_beta   90.00
_cell.angle_gamma   90.00
#
_symmetry.space_group_name_H-M   'P 1'
#
loop_
_entity.id
_entity.type
_entity.pdbx_description
1 polymer ?
#
loop_
_entity_poly.entity_id
_entity_poly.type
_entity_poly.pdbx_seq_one_letter_code
_entity_poly.pdbx_strand_id
1 'polypeptide(L)'
;MSMPNTEIECARNIALLYYLGRIGCKPQRNSIQDCEPMCKADINRALSLQDEKLLTSTLAFLSSIRDDAMRVTAVCVEENKSSVVVMVTANAKDSHNSPSYFDAAKEGFDKIFRSLSLSGDSSIF
;
A
#
# COMPACT_ATOMS: atom_id res chain seq x y z
N MET A 1 -21.39 31.39 -29.03
CA MET A 1 -20.85 30.79 -27.80
C MET A 1 -19.37 30.55 -28.03
N SER A 2 -18.49 31.29 -27.35
CA SER A 2 -17.03 31.18 -27.51
C SER A 2 -16.56 29.88 -26.88
N MET A 3 -15.90 29.01 -27.65
CA MET A 3 -15.27 27.81 -27.09
C MET A 3 -14.19 28.27 -26.10
N PRO A 4 -14.16 27.79 -24.86
CA PRO A 4 -13.07 28.09 -23.95
C PRO A 4 -11.79 27.60 -24.63
N ASN A 5 -10.79 28.47 -24.70
CA ASN A 5 -9.55 28.22 -25.38
C ASN A 5 -8.77 27.19 -24.55
N THR A 6 -9.03 25.91 -24.78
CA THR A 6 -8.54 24.77 -24.00
C THR A 6 -7.02 24.76 -23.86
N GLU A 7 -6.33 25.28 -24.87
CA GLU A 7 -4.88 25.48 -24.87
C GLU A 7 -4.42 26.49 -23.83
N ILE A 8 -5.18 27.59 -23.64
CA ILE A 8 -4.88 28.63 -22.63
C ILE A 8 -5.08 28.07 -21.23
N GLU A 9 -6.18 27.34 -20.99
CA GLU A 9 -6.44 26.72 -19.69
C GLU A 9 -5.42 25.60 -19.38
N CYS A 10 -5.01 24.82 -20.38
CA CYS A 10 -3.95 23.83 -20.23
C CYS A 10 -2.61 24.48 -19.87
N ALA A 11 -2.21 25.53 -20.60
CA ALA A 11 -0.98 26.27 -20.32
C ALA A 11 -0.99 26.91 -18.92
N ARG A 12 -2.15 27.44 -18.51
CA ARG A 12 -2.35 28.03 -17.18
C ARG A 12 -2.21 26.99 -16.07
N ASN A 13 -2.81 25.82 -16.23
CA ASN A 13 -2.73 24.73 -15.27
C ASN A 13 -1.30 24.19 -15.15
N ILE A 14 -0.59 24.05 -16.27
CA ILE A 14 0.83 23.65 -16.28
C ILE A 14 1.69 24.69 -15.55
N ALA A 15 1.51 25.98 -15.84
CA ALA A 15 2.26 27.06 -15.19
C ALA A 15 1.98 27.12 -13.68
N LEU A 16 0.71 26.94 -13.27
CA LEU A 16 0.31 26.91 -11.87
C LEU A 16 0.93 25.70 -11.14
N LEU A 17 0.83 24.49 -11.71
CA LEU A 17 1.44 23.28 -11.14
C LEU A 17 2.96 23.40 -11.04
N TYR A 18 3.61 23.99 -12.05
CA TYR A 18 5.04 24.28 -12.00
C TYR A 18 5.39 25.24 -10.85
N TYR A 19 4.61 26.31 -10.67
CA TYR A 19 4.82 27.27 -9.60
C TYR A 19 4.61 26.65 -8.22
N LEU A 20 3.52 25.88 -8.04
CA LEU A 20 3.22 25.18 -6.79
C LEU A 20 4.27 24.09 -6.48
N GLY A 21 4.76 23.39 -7.51
CA GLY A 21 5.83 22.39 -7.41
C GLY A 21 7.20 22.97 -7.03
N ARG A 22 7.42 24.29 -7.20
CA ARG A 22 8.65 24.97 -6.75
C ARG A 22 8.72 25.17 -5.22
N ILE A 23 7.64 24.91 -4.48
CA ILE A 23 7.61 25.03 -3.01
C ILE A 23 8.12 23.75 -2.31
N GLY A 24 8.47 22.70 -3.05
CA GLY A 24 9.17 21.56 -2.48
C GLY A 24 10.59 21.95 -2.10
N CYS A 25 10.88 22.08 -0.80
CA CYS A 25 12.25 21.90 -0.31
C CYS A 25 12.86 20.69 -1.03
N LYS A 26 14.11 20.78 -1.51
CA LYS A 26 14.81 19.61 -2.07
C LYS A 26 14.52 18.43 -1.13
N PRO A 27 14.09 17.26 -1.63
CA PRO A 27 13.74 16.13 -0.79
C PRO A 27 14.89 15.90 0.17
N GLN A 28 14.67 16.26 1.43
CA GLN A 28 15.69 16.12 2.44
C GLN A 28 15.77 14.63 2.70
N ARG A 29 16.97 14.06 2.56
CA ARG A 29 17.18 12.67 2.93
C ARG A 29 16.78 12.57 4.39
N ASN A 30 15.73 11.79 4.69
CA ASN A 30 15.43 11.43 6.07
C ASN A 30 16.74 10.87 6.65
N SER A 31 17.12 11.29 7.86
CA SER A 31 18.32 10.75 8.49
C SER A 31 18.07 9.29 8.80
N ILE A 32 18.41 8.42 7.86
CA ILE A 32 18.28 6.95 7.98
C ILE A 32 19.35 6.42 8.96
N GLN A 33 20.21 7.28 9.51
CA GLN A 33 21.16 6.88 10.56
C GLN A 33 20.44 6.36 11.81
N ASP A 34 19.17 6.73 12.02
CA ASP A 34 18.32 6.18 13.09
C ASP A 34 17.39 5.06 12.61
N CYS A 35 17.38 4.75 11.31
CA CYS A 35 16.40 3.84 10.73
C CYS A 35 16.94 2.47 10.35
N GLU A 36 18.24 2.16 10.45
CA GLU A 36 18.67 0.78 10.72
C GLU A 36 20.03 0.64 11.44
N PRO A 37 20.13 -0.25 12.46
CA PRO A 37 19.01 -0.87 13.15
C PRO A 37 18.47 0.16 14.14
N MET A 38 17.15 0.45 14.11
CA MET A 38 16.51 0.85 15.37
C MET A 38 17.01 -0.17 16.40
N CYS A 39 17.66 0.36 17.43
CA CYS A 39 18.51 -0.37 18.35
C CYS A 39 17.87 -1.70 18.76
N LYS A 40 18.72 -2.64 19.22
CA LYS A 40 18.37 -3.89 19.92
C LYS A 40 17.44 -3.72 21.15
N ALA A 41 16.74 -2.58 21.28
CA ALA A 41 15.85 -2.13 22.34
C ALA A 41 14.35 -2.17 21.98
N ASP A 42 13.94 -2.38 20.71
CA ASP A 42 12.55 -2.79 20.40
C ASP A 42 12.44 -4.31 20.52
N ILE A 43 12.57 -4.81 21.74
CA ILE A 43 12.70 -6.23 22.11
C ILE A 43 11.42 -7.06 21.80
N ASN A 44 10.40 -6.45 21.18
CA ASN A 44 9.09 -7.08 20.96
C ASN A 44 8.57 -7.01 19.51
N ARG A 45 9.35 -6.57 18.52
CA ARG A 45 8.98 -6.77 17.11
C ARG A 45 9.37 -8.18 16.66
N ALA A 46 8.45 -8.89 16.01
CA ALA A 46 8.69 -10.21 15.44
C ALA A 46 9.21 -10.15 13.99
N LEU A 47 8.99 -9.03 13.28
CA LEU A 47 9.48 -8.79 11.91
C LEU A 47 10.57 -7.73 11.86
N SER A 48 11.58 -7.96 11.00
CA SER A 48 12.53 -6.91 10.61
C SER A 48 11.87 -5.92 9.64
N LEU A 49 12.41 -4.70 9.54
CA LEU A 49 11.91 -3.71 8.58
C LEU A 49 12.00 -4.21 7.13
N GLN A 50 13.03 -4.99 6.79
CA GLN A 50 13.16 -5.61 5.47
C GLN A 50 12.06 -6.64 5.22
N ASP A 51 11.73 -7.46 6.21
CA ASP A 51 10.65 -8.44 6.12
C ASP A 51 9.28 -7.76 6.03
N GLU A 52 9.05 -6.70 6.83
CA GLU A 52 7.83 -5.87 6.73
C GLU A 52 7.67 -5.30 5.33
N LYS A 53 8.76 -4.74 4.76
CA LYS A 53 8.75 -4.18 3.42
C LYS A 53 8.47 -5.24 2.36
N LEU A 54 9.13 -6.40 2.45
CA LEU A 54 8.94 -7.50 1.51
C LEU A 54 7.51 -8.03 1.57
N LEU A 55 7.01 -8.29 2.78
CA LEU A 55 5.66 -8.76 3.04
C LEU A 55 4.62 -7.76 2.50
N THR A 56 4.74 -6.49 2.88
CA THR A 56 3.80 -5.43 2.47
C THR A 56 3.82 -5.25 0.95
N SER A 57 5.00 -5.26 0.33
CA SER A 57 5.12 -5.12 -1.14
C SER A 57 4.49 -6.31 -1.88
N THR A 58 4.70 -7.52 -1.36
CA THR A 58 4.12 -8.75 -1.94
C THR A 58 2.60 -8.72 -1.83
N LEU A 59 2.06 -8.39 -0.64
CA LEU A 59 0.61 -8.30 -0.44
C LEU A 59 -0.01 -7.17 -1.26
N ALA A 60 0.66 -6.03 -1.39
CA ALA A 60 0.22 -4.93 -2.25
C ALA A 60 0.11 -5.38 -3.71
N PHE A 61 1.12 -6.08 -4.24
CA PHE A 61 1.10 -6.66 -5.58
C PHE A 61 -0.02 -7.69 -5.75
N LEU A 62 -0.19 -8.60 -4.79
CA LEU A 62 -1.29 -9.58 -4.82
C LEU A 62 -2.66 -8.94 -4.71
N SER A 63 -2.77 -7.74 -4.13
CA SER A 63 -4.03 -7.01 -4.01
C SER A 63 -4.38 -6.17 -5.26
N SER A 64 -3.42 -5.98 -6.17
CA SER A 64 -3.57 -5.13 -7.35
C SER A 64 -4.10 -5.88 -8.59
N ILE A 65 -4.89 -6.94 -8.39
CA ILE A 65 -5.34 -7.84 -9.47
C ILE A 65 -6.41 -7.19 -10.37
N ARG A 66 -7.12 -6.17 -9.87
CA ARG A 66 -8.12 -5.42 -10.65
C ARG A 66 -7.54 -4.10 -11.13
N ASP A 67 -7.51 -3.93 -12.44
CA ASP A 67 -7.28 -2.66 -13.09
C ASP A 67 -8.57 -1.82 -13.08
N ASP A 68 -8.98 -1.42 -11.87
CA ASP A 68 -10.17 -0.60 -11.63
C ASP A 68 -9.75 0.63 -10.85
N ALA A 69 -9.56 1.75 -11.56
CA ALA A 69 -9.16 3.03 -10.98
C ALA A 69 -10.16 3.57 -9.93
N MET A 70 -11.40 3.05 -9.91
CA MET A 70 -12.43 3.41 -8.92
C MET A 70 -12.43 2.47 -7.71
N ARG A 71 -11.55 1.46 -7.66
CA ARG A 71 -11.42 0.46 -6.60
C ARG A 71 -9.96 0.09 -6.34
N VAL A 72 -9.13 1.11 -6.14
CA VAL A 72 -7.71 0.92 -5.80
C VAL A 72 -7.59 0.32 -4.41
N THR A 73 -6.96 -0.86 -4.30
CA THR A 73 -6.66 -1.53 -3.04
C THR A 73 -5.45 -0.93 -2.36
N ALA A 74 -5.52 -0.76 -1.05
CA ALA A 74 -4.38 -0.49 -0.20
C ALA A 74 -4.30 -1.55 0.90
N VAL A 75 -3.09 -2.04 1.15
CA VAL A 75 -2.82 -3.06 2.16
C VAL A 75 -1.95 -2.46 3.26
N CYS A 76 -2.33 -2.75 4.50
CA CYS A 76 -1.57 -2.41 5.69
C CYS A 76 -1.23 -3.70 6.44
N VAL A 77 0.00 -3.79 6.95
CA VAL A 77 0.46 -4.89 7.78
C VAL A 77 0.75 -4.31 9.15
N GLU A 78 0.05 -4.81 10.17
CA GLU A 78 0.23 -4.43 11.55
C GLU A 78 0.74 -5.62 12.34
N GLU A 79 1.81 -5.40 13.09
CA GLU A 79 2.37 -6.41 13.98
C GLU A 79 1.79 -6.26 15.39
N ASN A 80 1.23 -7.36 15.89
CA ASN A 80 0.84 -7.55 17.29
C ASN A 80 1.81 -8.53 17.96
N LYS A 81 1.79 -8.57 19.30
CA LYS A 81 2.73 -9.35 20.14
C LYS A 81 2.97 -10.80 19.72
N SER A 82 2.02 -11.44 19.04
CA SER A 82 2.13 -12.83 18.59
C SER A 82 1.51 -13.08 17.21
N SER A 83 1.15 -12.04 16.46
CA SER A 83 0.46 -12.20 15.19
C SER A 83 0.66 -11.00 14.29
N VAL A 84 0.56 -11.25 12.99
CA VAL A 84 0.54 -10.21 11.98
C VAL A 84 -0.89 -10.07 11.48
N VAL A 85 -1.42 -8.85 11.53
CA VAL A 85 -2.74 -8.50 11.03
C VAL A 85 -2.57 -7.83 9.68
N VAL A 86 -3.23 -8.37 8.66
CA VAL A 86 -3.27 -7.77 7.33
C VAL A 86 -4.61 -7.08 7.16
N MET A 87 -4.59 -5.75 7.03
CA MET A 87 -5.75 -4.93 6.76
C MET A 87 -5.80 -4.57 5.28
N VAL A 88 -6.97 -4.78 4.67
CA VAL A 88 -7.23 -4.43 3.28
C VAL A 88 -8.25 -3.32 3.25
N THR A 89 -7.91 -2.24 2.56
CA THR A 89 -8.78 -1.09 2.34
C THR A 89 -8.87 -0.82 0.84
N ALA A 90 -9.91 -0.12 0.40
CA ALA A 90 -10.01 0.31 -0.98
C ALA A 90 -10.69 1.65 -1.07
N ASN A 91 -10.28 2.47 -2.02
CA ASN A 91 -11.07 3.62 -2.46
C ASN A 91 -12.35 3.06 -3.10
N ALA A 92 -13.44 2.97 -2.34
CA ALA A 92 -14.74 2.58 -2.89
C ALA A 92 -15.64 3.82 -2.94
N LYS A 93 -15.99 4.25 -4.16
CA LYS A 93 -16.86 5.42 -4.39
C LYS A 93 -18.31 5.19 -3.94
N ASP A 94 -18.79 3.95 -3.97
CA ASP A 94 -20.18 3.58 -3.63
C ASP A 94 -20.22 2.47 -2.57
N SER A 95 -20.74 2.80 -1.39
CA SER A 95 -20.89 1.90 -0.23
C SER A 95 -21.85 0.73 -0.46
N HIS A 96 -22.67 0.78 -1.53
CA HIS A 96 -23.62 -0.29 -1.87
C HIS A 96 -22.98 -1.51 -2.54
N ASN A 97 -21.79 -1.36 -3.16
CA ASN A 97 -21.06 -2.44 -3.85
C ASN A 97 -19.72 -2.78 -3.19
N SER A 98 -19.35 -2.11 -2.11
CA SER A 98 -18.11 -2.35 -1.38
C SER A 98 -18.07 -3.67 -0.57
N PRO A 99 -19.18 -4.19 0.01
CA PRO A 99 -19.10 -5.42 0.81
C PRO A 99 -18.60 -6.61 -0.01
N SER A 100 -19.11 -6.78 -1.24
CA SER A 100 -18.73 -7.89 -2.12
C SER A 100 -17.26 -7.85 -2.56
N TYR A 101 -16.66 -6.66 -2.62
CA TYR A 101 -15.24 -6.50 -2.95
C TYR A 101 -14.34 -6.94 -1.80
N PHE A 102 -14.62 -6.44 -0.58
CA PHE A 102 -13.82 -6.78 0.59
C PHE A 102 -13.95 -8.25 0.97
N ASP A 103 -15.14 -8.84 0.81
CA ASP A 103 -15.35 -10.27 1.01
C ASP A 103 -14.51 -11.11 0.04
N ALA A 104 -14.49 -10.75 -1.24
CA ALA A 104 -13.67 -11.43 -2.25
C ALA A 104 -12.17 -11.26 -1.99
N ALA A 105 -11.72 -10.06 -1.62
CA ALA A 105 -10.32 -9.80 -1.28
C ALA A 105 -9.88 -10.59 -0.05
N LYS A 106 -10.72 -10.63 0.99
CA LYS A 106 -10.50 -11.42 2.20
C LYS A 106 -10.43 -12.91 1.87
N GLU A 107 -11.38 -13.43 1.09
CA GLU A 107 -11.37 -14.84 0.67
C GLU A 107 -10.10 -15.19 -0.12
N GLY A 108 -9.65 -14.29 -1.01
CA GLY A 108 -8.41 -14.46 -1.76
C GLY A 108 -7.18 -14.56 -0.86
N PHE A 109 -7.04 -13.63 0.08
CA PHE A 109 -5.95 -13.66 1.06
C PHE A 109 -6.03 -14.89 1.97
N ASP A 110 -7.21 -15.24 2.48
CA ASP A 110 -7.40 -16.44 3.31
C ASP A 110 -6.97 -17.71 2.58
N LYS A 111 -7.25 -17.85 1.27
CA LYS A 111 -6.80 -18.99 0.46
C LYS A 111 -5.27 -19.05 0.33
N ILE A 112 -4.62 -17.90 0.15
CA ILE A 112 -3.16 -17.80 0.06
C ILE A 112 -2.53 -18.18 1.40
N PHE A 113 -3.00 -17.57 2.50
CA PHE A 113 -2.46 -17.84 3.84
C PHE A 113 -2.69 -19.28 4.29
N ARG A 114 -3.86 -19.88 3.99
CA ARG A 114 -4.11 -21.30 4.25
C ARG A 114 -3.12 -22.18 3.50
N SER A 115 -2.91 -21.92 2.20
CA SER A 115 -1.96 -22.68 1.39
C SER A 115 -0.53 -22.61 1.96
N LEU A 116 -0.11 -21.42 2.41
CA LEU A 116 1.20 -21.23 3.04
C LEU A 116 1.31 -21.93 4.40
N SER A 117 0.23 -21.94 5.20
CA SER A 117 0.22 -22.61 6.51
C SER A 117 0.27 -24.14 6.40
N LEU A 118 -0.32 -24.71 5.35
CA LEU A 118 -0.29 -26.15 5.06
C LEU A 118 1.09 -26.63 4.61
N SER A 119 1.89 -25.78 3.97
CA SER A 119 3.26 -26.11 3.55
C SER A 119 4.29 -26.02 4.67
N GLY A 120 3.94 -25.40 5.81
CA GLY A 120 4.82 -25.25 6.97
C GLY A 120 5.08 -26.56 7.76
N ASP A 121 4.24 -27.58 7.58
CA ASP A 121 4.39 -28.91 8.21
C ASP A 121 5.15 -29.92 7.34
N SER A 122 5.55 -29.52 6.14
CA SER A 122 6.33 -30.36 5.24
C SER A 122 7.74 -29.82 5.10
N SER A 123 8.59 -30.21 6.07
CA SER A 123 10.02 -30.34 5.83
C SER A 123 10.24 -31.18 4.57
N ILE A 124 10.57 -30.53 3.46
CA ILE A 124 11.02 -31.21 2.25
C ILE A 124 12.34 -30.55 1.84
N PHE A 125 13.40 -31.19 2.37
CA PHE A 125 14.85 -31.04 2.16
C PHE A 125 15.54 -29.75 2.61
#